data_AF-A0A4S4KDD0-F1
#
_entry.id   AF-A0A4S4KDD0-F1
#
_cell.length_a   1.000
_cell.length_b   1.000
_cell.length_c   1.000
_cell.angle_alpha   90.00
_cell.angle_beta   90.00
_cell.angle_gamma   90.00
#
_symmetry.space_group_name_H-M   'P 1'
#
loop_
_entity.id
_entity.type
_entity.pdbx_description
1 polymer ?
#
loop_
_entity_poly.entity_id
_entity_poly.type
_entity_poly.pdbx_seq_one_letter_code
_entity_poly.pdbx_strand_id
1 'polypeptide(L)'
;MFGRGRPQAGIIVEPHPSHIVDTSDEAGIIAFRNKIWPIVEEANASAPSFGRIFKEMIIVTEPTKPLPRAAKGTVIRKLAIASYSDSIDQLYKTIEDSADSKGISPPESWSVGDIEAWLHKHAASLNEDRELDSSADLFEAGFDSLSATFLRNRIIGALRVSNDTAVQEAVRGVSQNFIFDHPTITELATAIYTLVYPSLAPVAEKDKTKHIRDLIEKYSAGLPKRSSAVATSNKTSFVVVLTGSTGNIGSHILASLLSDGRIARVYTLDRDSSSSGPWERQKFAFEDRGLPVELLSHRKLSSLVGDLNAPMFGLKPELYQEIANTVTHFIHNAWKVNFNHALNSFEAQISGTRKLLDLCFSSTRPIRVLFTSSVSVAHGWDVVNGPVPEESLPNPELAVSTGYASSKYVTEQLLTKAAENGLETTILRVGQVCGSKATGAWNVTDWVPIFVKSSLAIGCLPELEGCVSWIPMDAVADTVLDLIVSPNDPSLVLNVVHPRPSPWNDVIKAINEELRQRLPLVPYAQWIGKLEVLSADPDPQQLENIPALKLLEFFRGIGASDSSISDKTNVEAGGMPLYETRELQRQSETARTLSPLNEDYSRMWVKYWRSKGLLL
;
A
#
# COMPACT_ATOMS: atom_id res chain seq x y z
N MET A 1 -11.87 -0.60 -21.82
CA MET A 1 -11.69 -1.84 -21.04
C MET A 1 -12.08 -3.04 -21.89
N PHE A 2 -11.07 -3.74 -22.43
CA PHE A 2 -11.12 -5.01 -23.15
C PHE A 2 -10.30 -6.09 -22.40
N GLY A 3 -10.31 -7.33 -22.89
CA GLY A 3 -9.52 -8.43 -22.32
C GLY A 3 -10.31 -9.55 -21.62
N ARG A 4 -11.62 -9.66 -21.90
CA ARG A 4 -12.41 -10.80 -21.42
C ARG A 4 -11.90 -12.09 -22.07
N GLY A 5 -11.46 -13.06 -21.27
CA GLY A 5 -10.89 -14.33 -21.75
C GLY A 5 -9.47 -14.22 -22.33
N ARG A 6 -8.76 -13.12 -22.04
CA ARG A 6 -7.37 -12.87 -22.45
C ARG A 6 -6.46 -12.76 -21.21
N PRO A 7 -5.14 -12.99 -21.34
CA PRO A 7 -4.23 -13.06 -20.19
C PRO A 7 -4.02 -11.73 -19.45
N GLN A 8 -4.33 -10.59 -20.07
CA GLN A 8 -4.18 -9.26 -19.47
C GLN A 8 -5.35 -8.36 -19.84
N ALA A 9 -5.76 -7.46 -18.95
CA ALA A 9 -6.77 -6.46 -19.22
C ALA A 9 -6.15 -5.23 -19.92
N GLY A 10 -6.93 -4.58 -20.79
CA GLY A 10 -6.50 -3.36 -21.48
C GLY A 10 -7.57 -2.30 -21.62
N ILE A 11 -7.18 -1.08 -21.96
CA ILE A 11 -8.08 0.07 -22.13
C ILE A 11 -7.88 0.74 -23.48
N ILE A 12 -8.95 1.37 -23.96
CA ILE A 12 -8.89 2.27 -25.12
C ILE A 12 -9.13 3.66 -24.55
N VAL A 13 -8.23 4.60 -24.85
CA VAL A 13 -8.25 5.97 -24.34
C VAL A 13 -8.37 6.92 -25.52
N GLU A 14 -9.44 7.72 -25.49
CA GLU A 14 -9.65 8.81 -26.45
C GLU A 14 -9.04 10.11 -25.90
N PRO A 15 -7.97 10.66 -26.52
CA PRO A 15 -7.39 11.92 -26.07
C PRO A 15 -8.35 13.09 -26.28
N HIS A 16 -8.32 14.06 -25.37
CA HIS A 16 -8.98 15.34 -25.57
C HIS A 16 -8.39 16.04 -26.82
N PRO A 17 -9.16 16.84 -27.60
CA PRO A 17 -8.65 17.52 -28.80
C PRO A 17 -7.39 18.36 -28.61
N SER A 18 -7.15 18.88 -27.40
CA SER A 18 -5.93 19.62 -27.03
C SER A 18 -4.70 18.75 -26.75
N HIS A 19 -4.85 17.42 -26.80
CA HIS A 19 -3.85 16.41 -26.46
C HIS A 19 -3.84 15.29 -27.50
N ILE A 20 -4.25 15.59 -28.74
CA ILE A 20 -4.21 14.63 -29.84
C ILE A 20 -2.79 14.12 -30.01
N VAL A 21 -2.68 12.80 -30.11
CA VAL A 21 -1.43 12.09 -30.38
C VAL A 21 -1.57 11.51 -31.78
N ASP A 22 -0.54 11.67 -32.60
CA ASP A 22 -0.44 10.95 -33.85
C ASP A 22 -0.19 9.47 -33.52
N THR A 23 -1.09 8.58 -33.92
CA THR A 23 -0.96 7.14 -33.63
C THR A 23 0.14 6.45 -34.44
N SER A 24 0.71 7.15 -35.43
CA SER A 24 1.91 6.70 -36.15
C SER A 24 3.22 7.17 -35.49
N ASP A 25 3.15 8.07 -34.50
CA ASP A 25 4.28 8.52 -33.69
C ASP A 25 4.36 7.71 -32.38
N GLU A 26 5.22 6.69 -32.36
CA GLU A 26 5.44 5.85 -31.20
C GLU A 26 5.95 6.65 -29.99
N ALA A 27 6.85 7.62 -30.20
CA ALA A 27 7.37 8.46 -29.12
C ALA A 27 6.26 9.32 -28.49
N GLY A 28 5.36 9.85 -29.32
CA GLY A 28 4.15 10.57 -28.89
C GLY A 28 3.20 9.69 -28.08
N ILE A 29 2.96 8.44 -28.51
CA ILE A 29 2.14 7.47 -27.78
C ILE A 29 2.76 7.16 -26.41
N ILE A 30 4.08 6.93 -26.35
CA ILE A 30 4.80 6.66 -25.10
C ILE A 30 4.69 7.84 -24.15
N ALA A 31 4.94 9.07 -24.64
CA ALA A 31 4.81 10.28 -23.84
C ALA A 31 3.38 10.43 -23.28
N PHE A 32 2.36 10.14 -24.09
CA PHE A 32 0.96 10.18 -23.66
C PHE A 32 0.65 9.10 -22.60
N ARG A 33 1.07 7.85 -22.82
CA ARG A 33 0.92 6.75 -21.87
C ARG A 33 1.58 7.09 -20.53
N ASN A 34 2.80 7.62 -20.56
CA ASN A 34 3.51 8.08 -19.37
C ASN A 34 2.75 9.20 -18.64
N LYS A 35 2.18 10.15 -19.39
CA LYS A 35 1.38 11.24 -18.83
C LYS A 35 0.14 10.75 -18.09
N ILE A 36 -0.55 9.73 -18.61
CA ILE A 36 -1.76 9.18 -17.98
C ILE A 36 -1.47 8.05 -16.98
N TRP A 37 -0.23 7.54 -16.96
CA TRP A 37 0.13 6.38 -16.15
C TRP A 37 -0.16 6.54 -14.66
N PRO A 38 0.09 7.69 -14.00
CA PRO A 38 -0.26 7.85 -12.59
C PRO A 38 -1.74 7.60 -12.29
N ILE A 39 -2.63 7.91 -13.25
CA ILE A 39 -4.08 7.70 -13.14
C ILE A 39 -4.42 6.21 -13.32
N VAL A 40 -3.75 5.56 -14.28
CA VAL A 40 -3.89 4.13 -14.50
C VAL A 40 -3.36 3.35 -13.30
N GLU A 41 -2.28 3.80 -12.67
CA GLU A 41 -1.76 3.24 -11.42
C GLU A 41 -2.71 3.42 -10.24
N GLU A 42 -3.36 4.59 -10.13
CA GLU A 42 -4.42 4.82 -9.15
C GLU A 42 -5.58 3.85 -9.35
N ALA A 43 -6.04 3.66 -10.59
CA ALA A 43 -7.09 2.69 -10.91
C ALA A 43 -6.63 1.24 -10.61
N ASN A 44 -5.40 0.89 -11.00
CA ASN A 44 -4.79 -0.41 -10.73
C ASN A 44 -4.64 -0.71 -9.25
N ALA A 45 -4.48 0.30 -8.39
CA ALA A 45 -4.38 0.12 -6.96
C ALA A 45 -5.67 -0.48 -6.37
N SER A 46 -6.82 -0.14 -6.96
CA SER A 46 -8.13 -0.72 -6.60
C SER A 46 -8.44 -2.04 -7.32
N ALA A 47 -7.64 -2.42 -8.33
CA ALA A 47 -7.87 -3.59 -9.16
C ALA A 47 -7.05 -4.81 -8.67
N PRO A 48 -7.63 -6.03 -8.74
CA PRO A 48 -6.89 -7.25 -8.50
C PRO A 48 -5.80 -7.44 -9.56
N SER A 49 -4.73 -8.18 -9.24
CA SER A 49 -3.52 -8.32 -10.08
C SER A 49 -3.79 -8.65 -11.55
N PHE A 50 -4.75 -9.53 -11.85
CA PHE A 50 -5.15 -9.92 -13.21
C PHE A 50 -6.00 -8.88 -13.95
N GLY A 51 -6.62 -7.94 -13.22
CA GLY A 51 -7.44 -6.85 -13.75
C GLY A 51 -6.68 -5.53 -13.90
N ARG A 52 -5.38 -5.52 -13.58
CA ARG A 52 -4.52 -4.35 -13.73
C ARG A 52 -4.17 -4.13 -15.19
N ILE A 53 -4.07 -2.85 -15.55
CA ILE A 53 -3.77 -2.36 -16.89
C ILE A 53 -2.30 -1.98 -16.95
N PHE A 54 -1.58 -2.53 -17.91
CA PHE A 54 -0.19 -2.14 -18.20
C PHE A 54 -0.14 -1.01 -19.21
N LYS A 55 0.95 -0.24 -19.28
CA LYS A 55 1.06 0.92 -20.20
C LYS A 55 0.85 0.52 -21.65
N GLU A 56 1.33 -0.66 -22.00
CA GLU A 56 1.28 -1.28 -23.32
C GLU A 56 -0.15 -1.68 -23.66
N MET A 57 -0.93 -2.04 -22.63
CA MET A 57 -2.35 -2.41 -22.72
C MET A 57 -3.28 -1.21 -22.92
N ILE A 58 -2.72 -0.02 -23.18
CA ILE A 58 -3.43 1.21 -23.47
C ILE A 58 -3.40 1.48 -24.97
N ILE A 59 -4.52 1.31 -25.64
CA ILE A 59 -4.73 1.72 -27.03
C ILE A 59 -5.16 3.19 -27.04
N VAL A 60 -4.44 4.04 -27.76
CA VAL A 60 -4.81 5.45 -27.98
C VAL A 60 -5.63 5.55 -29.25
N THR A 61 -6.76 6.26 -29.23
CA THR A 61 -7.63 6.39 -30.42
C THR A 61 -7.12 7.41 -31.41
N GLU A 62 -7.46 7.21 -32.68
CA GLU A 62 -7.24 8.20 -33.74
C GLU A 62 -8.36 9.24 -33.78
N PRO A 63 -8.07 10.51 -34.09
CA PRO A 63 -9.10 11.55 -34.28
C PRO A 63 -10.12 11.19 -35.36
N THR A 64 -9.69 10.47 -36.39
CA THR A 64 -10.51 9.98 -37.52
C THR A 64 -11.40 8.80 -37.14
N LYS A 65 -11.12 8.15 -36.01
CA LYS A 65 -11.83 6.98 -35.51
C LYS A 65 -12.06 7.16 -34.00
N PRO A 66 -13.02 7.99 -33.57
CA PRO A 66 -13.33 8.20 -32.15
C PRO A 66 -14.15 7.03 -31.57
N LEU A 67 -14.24 6.98 -30.24
CA LEU A 67 -15.08 6.06 -29.51
C LEU A 67 -16.56 6.32 -29.82
N PRO A 68 -17.34 5.28 -30.17
CA PRO A 68 -18.76 5.43 -30.45
C PRO A 68 -19.53 5.80 -29.17
N ARG A 69 -20.40 6.81 -29.25
CA ARG A 69 -21.19 7.33 -28.12
C ARG A 69 -22.69 7.23 -28.37
N ALA A 70 -23.46 7.00 -27.32
CA ALA A 70 -24.91 7.10 -27.34
C ALA A 70 -25.35 8.58 -27.34
N ALA A 71 -26.64 8.83 -27.56
CA ALA A 71 -27.22 10.19 -27.53
C ALA A 71 -26.93 10.98 -26.24
N LYS A 72 -26.61 10.30 -25.14
CA LYS A 72 -26.23 10.90 -23.84
C LYS A 72 -24.71 11.11 -23.68
N GLY A 73 -23.91 10.96 -24.74
CA GLY A 73 -22.46 11.13 -24.72
C GLY A 73 -21.65 9.98 -24.11
N THR A 74 -22.32 8.96 -23.56
CA THR A 74 -21.66 7.77 -22.97
C THR A 74 -21.13 6.82 -24.04
N VAL A 75 -19.93 6.27 -23.85
CA VAL A 75 -19.31 5.31 -24.79
C VAL A 75 -20.11 4.01 -24.85
N ILE A 76 -20.42 3.56 -26.06
CA ILE A 76 -21.12 2.30 -26.32
C ILE A 76 -20.08 1.18 -26.35
N ARG A 77 -19.81 0.58 -25.18
CA ARG A 77 -18.71 -0.38 -24.98
C ARG A 77 -18.64 -1.53 -25.99
N LYS A 78 -19.78 -2.16 -26.32
CA LYS A 78 -19.83 -3.27 -27.27
C LYS A 78 -19.40 -2.84 -28.67
N LEU A 79 -19.85 -1.65 -29.10
CA LEU A 79 -19.49 -1.09 -30.39
C LEU A 79 -18.05 -0.60 -30.42
N ALA A 80 -17.56 0.02 -29.32
CA ALA A 80 -16.16 0.41 -29.19
C ALA A 80 -15.22 -0.80 -29.31
N ILE A 81 -15.49 -1.89 -28.60
CA ILE A 81 -14.65 -3.10 -28.70
C ILE A 81 -14.68 -3.67 -30.12
N ALA A 82 -15.84 -3.68 -30.77
CA ALA A 82 -15.95 -4.13 -32.16
C ALA A 82 -15.18 -3.22 -33.14
N SER A 83 -15.22 -1.89 -32.95
CA SER A 83 -14.50 -0.95 -33.82
C SER A 83 -12.98 -1.06 -33.72
N TYR A 84 -12.44 -1.51 -32.58
CA TYR A 84 -11.00 -1.66 -32.35
C TYR A 84 -10.57 -3.12 -32.22
N SER A 85 -11.36 -4.09 -32.71
CA SER A 85 -11.03 -5.51 -32.61
C SER A 85 -9.64 -5.81 -33.15
N ASP A 86 -9.31 -5.26 -34.32
CA ASP A 86 -8.06 -5.55 -35.01
C ASP A 86 -6.86 -5.02 -34.23
N SER A 87 -6.96 -3.80 -33.69
CA SER A 87 -5.91 -3.22 -32.84
C SER A 87 -5.74 -3.98 -31.52
N ILE A 88 -6.85 -4.45 -30.93
CA ILE A 88 -6.83 -5.27 -29.71
C ILE A 88 -6.15 -6.62 -29.98
N ASP A 89 -6.54 -7.30 -31.06
CA ASP A 89 -5.99 -8.60 -31.40
C ASP A 89 -4.52 -8.50 -31.82
N GLN A 90 -4.13 -7.44 -32.53
CA GLN A 90 -2.73 -7.16 -32.86
C GLN A 90 -1.89 -6.92 -31.60
N LEU A 91 -2.40 -6.14 -30.64
CA LEU A 91 -1.71 -5.90 -29.38
C LEU A 91 -1.50 -7.20 -28.57
N TYR A 92 -2.54 -8.04 -28.47
CA TYR A 92 -2.39 -9.35 -27.82
C TYR A 92 -1.41 -10.24 -28.55
N LYS A 93 -1.46 -10.26 -29.88
CA LYS A 93 -0.52 -11.03 -30.70
C LYS A 93 0.92 -10.57 -30.47
N THR A 94 1.18 -9.26 -30.45
CA THR A 94 2.50 -8.69 -30.13
C THR A 94 3.01 -9.13 -28.75
N ILE A 95 2.14 -9.22 -27.74
CA ILE A 95 2.51 -9.67 -26.40
C ILE A 95 2.68 -11.19 -26.35
N GLU A 96 1.84 -11.96 -27.02
CA GLU A 96 1.97 -13.42 -27.13
C GLU A 96 3.27 -13.81 -27.86
N ASP A 97 3.59 -13.11 -28.95
CA ASP A 97 4.83 -13.27 -29.73
C ASP A 97 6.07 -12.78 -28.96
N SER A 98 5.91 -11.93 -27.93
CA SER A 98 7.05 -11.41 -27.14
C SER A 98 7.75 -12.45 -26.26
N ALA A 99 7.06 -13.57 -25.98
CA ALA A 99 7.67 -14.72 -25.31
C ALA A 99 8.68 -15.45 -26.21
N ASP A 100 8.67 -15.20 -27.52
CA ASP A 100 9.69 -15.68 -28.44
C ASP A 100 11.04 -15.00 -28.11
N SER A 101 12.00 -15.83 -27.71
CA SER A 101 13.35 -15.41 -27.38
C SER A 101 14.17 -15.00 -28.61
N LYS A 102 13.59 -15.04 -29.82
CA LYS A 102 14.25 -14.82 -31.11
C LYS A 102 15.49 -15.73 -31.26
N GLY A 103 15.39 -16.97 -30.78
CA GLY A 103 16.48 -17.94 -30.83
C GLY A 103 17.57 -17.74 -29.77
N ILE A 104 17.39 -16.83 -28.81
CA ILE A 104 18.27 -16.74 -27.63
C ILE A 104 17.90 -17.90 -26.68
N SER A 105 18.81 -18.85 -26.49
CA SER A 105 18.65 -19.94 -25.53
C SER A 105 18.70 -19.42 -24.09
N PRO A 106 18.05 -20.11 -23.12
CA PRO A 106 18.25 -19.86 -21.69
C PRO A 106 19.73 -19.90 -21.30
N PRO A 107 20.13 -19.27 -20.17
CA PRO A 107 21.52 -19.25 -19.75
C PRO A 107 22.03 -20.67 -19.44
N GLU A 108 23.32 -20.92 -19.67
CA GLU A 108 23.95 -22.24 -19.46
C GLU A 108 23.88 -22.69 -18.00
N SER A 109 23.95 -21.73 -17.08
CA SER A 109 23.64 -21.90 -15.67
C SER A 109 22.90 -20.67 -15.15
N TRP A 110 22.25 -20.79 -13.98
CA TRP A 110 21.63 -19.65 -13.33
C TRP A 110 22.61 -18.90 -12.40
N SER A 111 23.90 -18.91 -12.70
CA SER A 111 24.88 -18.06 -12.00
C SER A 111 24.69 -16.58 -12.36
N VAL A 112 25.07 -15.66 -11.47
CA VAL A 112 24.91 -14.20 -11.73
C VAL A 112 25.59 -13.81 -13.05
N GLY A 113 26.81 -14.28 -13.32
CA GLY A 113 27.54 -13.94 -14.54
C GLY A 113 26.88 -14.48 -15.82
N ASP A 114 26.35 -15.70 -15.79
CA ASP A 114 25.67 -16.28 -16.96
C ASP A 114 24.31 -15.61 -17.20
N ILE A 115 23.60 -15.23 -16.13
CA ILE A 115 22.36 -14.46 -16.23
C ILE A 115 22.63 -13.07 -16.77
N GLU A 116 23.67 -12.36 -16.31
CA GLU A 116 24.04 -11.04 -16.85
C GLU A 116 24.34 -11.13 -18.35
N ALA A 117 25.17 -12.08 -18.78
CA ALA A 117 25.50 -12.28 -20.20
C ALA A 117 24.26 -12.61 -21.04
N TRP A 118 23.30 -13.35 -20.47
CA TRP A 118 22.04 -13.69 -21.11
C TRP A 118 21.08 -12.49 -21.19
N LEU A 119 20.96 -11.71 -20.11
CA LEU A 119 20.17 -10.48 -20.06
C LEU A 119 20.70 -9.43 -21.05
N HIS A 120 22.03 -9.31 -21.20
CA HIS A 120 22.65 -8.44 -22.20
C HIS A 120 22.17 -8.75 -23.62
N LYS A 121 22.13 -10.04 -24.00
CA LYS A 121 21.63 -10.46 -25.32
C LYS A 121 20.16 -10.09 -25.51
N HIS A 122 19.33 -10.27 -24.49
CA HIS A 122 17.93 -9.88 -24.55
C HIS A 122 17.75 -8.37 -24.59
N ALA A 123 18.52 -7.63 -23.81
CA ALA A 123 18.40 -6.19 -23.72
C ALA A 123 18.88 -5.51 -25.01
N ALA A 124 19.99 -5.97 -25.61
CA ALA A 124 20.41 -5.56 -26.95
C ALA A 124 19.32 -5.87 -27.99
N SER A 125 18.76 -7.09 -27.98
CA SER A 125 17.67 -7.48 -28.90
C SER A 125 16.40 -6.62 -28.76
N LEU A 126 16.18 -5.98 -27.61
CA LEU A 126 15.00 -5.17 -27.32
C LEU A 126 15.28 -3.66 -27.44
N ASN A 127 16.53 -3.28 -27.71
CA ASN A 127 16.99 -1.89 -27.77
C ASN A 127 17.89 -1.65 -29.00
N GLU A 128 17.41 -2.09 -30.18
CA GLU A 128 18.08 -1.84 -31.48
C GLU A 128 19.55 -2.32 -31.56
N ASP A 129 19.88 -3.42 -30.88
CA ASP A 129 21.24 -4.00 -30.82
C ASP A 129 22.32 -3.07 -30.22
N ARG A 130 21.91 -2.08 -29.41
CA ARG A 130 22.85 -1.24 -28.65
C ARG A 130 23.39 -1.99 -27.45
N GLU A 131 24.71 -1.96 -27.27
CA GLU A 131 25.34 -2.45 -26.04
C GLU A 131 24.99 -1.55 -24.86
N LEU A 132 24.64 -2.17 -23.74
CA LEU A 132 24.25 -1.50 -22.50
C LEU A 132 25.32 -1.75 -21.43
N ASP A 133 25.55 -0.76 -20.57
CA ASP A 133 26.36 -0.96 -19.36
C ASP A 133 25.53 -1.73 -18.33
N SER A 134 26.11 -2.76 -17.71
CA SER A 134 25.42 -3.59 -16.72
C SER A 134 24.88 -2.80 -15.53
N SER A 135 25.50 -1.66 -15.22
CA SER A 135 25.17 -0.77 -14.10
C SER A 135 24.32 0.43 -14.48
N ALA A 136 24.10 0.67 -15.78
CA ALA A 136 23.25 1.75 -16.24
C ALA A 136 21.78 1.40 -16.11
N ASP A 137 20.96 2.40 -15.78
CA ASP A 137 19.51 2.27 -15.75
C ASP A 137 19.00 1.99 -17.17
N LEU A 138 18.26 0.88 -17.33
CA LEU A 138 17.75 0.43 -18.62
C LEU A 138 16.85 1.49 -19.28
N PHE A 139 16.06 2.22 -18.50
CA PHE A 139 15.12 3.23 -19.00
C PHE A 139 15.85 4.50 -19.44
N GLU A 140 16.90 4.91 -18.71
CA GLU A 140 17.80 5.96 -19.17
C GLU A 140 18.53 5.58 -20.46
N ALA A 141 18.80 4.28 -20.64
CA ALA A 141 19.49 3.74 -21.81
C ALA A 141 18.56 3.40 -23.00
N GLY A 142 17.27 3.76 -22.91
CA GLY A 142 16.32 3.67 -24.04
C GLY A 142 15.25 2.58 -23.92
N PHE A 143 15.19 1.82 -22.82
CA PHE A 143 14.04 0.95 -22.59
C PHE A 143 12.76 1.76 -22.39
N ASP A 144 11.72 1.36 -23.09
CA ASP A 144 10.37 1.74 -22.77
C ASP A 144 9.66 0.63 -21.97
N SER A 145 8.39 0.85 -21.69
CA SER A 145 7.60 -0.09 -20.89
C SER A 145 7.22 -1.37 -21.68
N LEU A 146 7.25 -1.32 -23.02
CA LEU A 146 7.04 -2.49 -23.88
C LEU A 146 8.28 -3.39 -23.88
N SER A 147 9.48 -2.82 -24.06
CA SER A 147 10.75 -3.53 -23.95
C SER A 147 10.93 -4.14 -22.55
N ALA A 148 10.54 -3.44 -21.49
CA ALA A 148 10.52 -4.01 -20.13
C ALA A 148 9.56 -5.22 -20.01
N THR A 149 8.36 -5.13 -20.59
CA THR A 149 7.39 -6.24 -20.59
C THR A 149 7.92 -7.45 -21.37
N PHE A 150 8.57 -7.21 -22.51
CA PHE A 150 9.15 -8.28 -23.32
C PHE A 150 10.32 -8.95 -22.60
N LEU A 151 11.22 -8.17 -21.99
CA LEU A 151 12.31 -8.70 -21.18
C LEU A 151 11.78 -9.56 -20.04
N ARG A 152 10.75 -9.10 -19.33
CA ARG A 152 10.08 -9.86 -18.27
C ARG A 152 9.49 -11.18 -18.78
N ASN A 153 8.78 -11.16 -19.90
CA ASN A 153 8.16 -12.36 -20.46
C ASN A 153 9.22 -13.37 -20.91
N ARG A 154 10.35 -12.91 -21.46
CA ARG A 154 11.50 -13.74 -21.82
C ARG A 154 12.15 -14.39 -20.59
N ILE A 155 12.27 -13.66 -19.48
CA ILE A 155 12.70 -14.21 -18.17
C ILE A 155 11.75 -15.32 -17.72
N ILE A 156 10.43 -15.05 -17.72
CA ILE A 156 9.44 -16.06 -17.33
C ILE A 156 9.50 -17.28 -18.24
N GLY A 157 9.64 -17.07 -19.56
CA GLY A 157 9.78 -18.13 -20.55
C GLY A 157 10.98 -19.03 -20.25
N ALA A 158 12.16 -18.43 -20.05
CA ALA A 158 13.39 -19.15 -19.75
C ALA A 158 13.31 -19.96 -18.45
N LEU A 159 12.71 -19.40 -17.39
CA LEU A 159 12.51 -20.10 -16.12
C LEU A 159 11.54 -21.28 -16.26
N ARG A 160 10.45 -21.13 -17.03
CA ARG A 160 9.43 -22.19 -17.23
C ARG A 160 9.94 -23.39 -18.02
N VAL A 161 10.82 -23.18 -19.00
CA VAL A 161 11.35 -24.25 -19.85
C VAL A 161 12.56 -24.97 -19.24
N SER A 162 13.00 -24.56 -18.05
CA SER A 162 14.07 -25.24 -17.31
C SER A 162 13.66 -26.66 -16.94
N ASN A 163 14.64 -27.59 -16.93
CA ASN A 163 14.44 -28.96 -16.44
C ASN A 163 14.55 -29.07 -14.91
N ASP A 164 14.93 -27.98 -14.23
CA ASP A 164 15.07 -27.92 -12.77
C ASP A 164 13.81 -27.34 -12.13
N THR A 165 13.17 -28.11 -11.25
CA THR A 165 11.96 -27.71 -10.53
C THR A 165 12.16 -26.46 -9.67
N ALA A 166 13.33 -26.27 -9.05
CA ALA A 166 13.61 -25.07 -8.25
C ALA A 166 13.65 -23.80 -9.12
N VAL A 167 14.18 -23.91 -10.34
CA VAL A 167 14.17 -22.83 -11.34
C VAL A 167 12.75 -22.55 -11.82
N GLN A 168 11.92 -23.58 -12.03
CA GLN A 168 10.53 -23.38 -12.43
C GLN A 168 9.71 -22.68 -11.33
N GLU A 169 10.00 -22.96 -10.05
CA GLU A 169 9.36 -22.29 -8.92
C GLU A 169 9.70 -20.80 -8.84
N ALA A 170 10.91 -20.40 -9.26
CA ALA A 170 11.36 -19.01 -9.29
C ALA A 170 10.45 -18.10 -10.14
N VAL A 171 9.70 -18.65 -11.10
CA VAL A 171 8.69 -17.91 -11.88
C VAL A 171 7.69 -17.17 -10.97
N ARG A 172 7.34 -17.76 -9.82
CA ARG A 172 6.40 -17.16 -8.87
C ARG A 172 6.93 -15.88 -8.24
N GLY A 173 8.26 -15.73 -8.16
CA GLY A 173 8.94 -14.56 -7.63
C GLY A 173 9.12 -13.42 -8.63
N VAL A 174 8.91 -13.67 -9.93
CA VAL A 174 9.00 -12.63 -10.97
C VAL A 174 7.74 -11.75 -10.94
N SER A 175 7.80 -10.71 -10.10
CA SER A 175 6.72 -9.72 -9.91
C SER A 175 6.33 -9.05 -11.23
N GLN A 176 5.14 -8.43 -11.29
CA GLN A 176 4.74 -7.67 -12.49
C GLN A 176 5.59 -6.43 -12.74
N ASN A 177 6.20 -5.87 -11.69
CA ASN A 177 7.09 -4.70 -11.76
C ASN A 177 8.57 -5.10 -11.79
N PHE A 178 8.90 -6.38 -11.96
CA PHE A 178 10.24 -6.92 -11.74
C PHE A 178 11.37 -6.15 -12.44
N ILE A 179 11.15 -5.67 -13.68
CA ILE A 179 12.14 -4.86 -14.41
C ILE A 179 12.26 -3.44 -13.86
N PHE A 180 11.18 -2.86 -13.35
CA PHE A 180 11.19 -1.54 -12.71
C PHE A 180 11.77 -1.59 -11.29
N ASP A 181 11.60 -2.71 -10.59
CA ASP A 181 12.16 -2.93 -9.25
C ASP A 181 13.68 -3.20 -9.30
N HIS A 182 14.17 -3.64 -10.46
CA HIS A 182 15.57 -3.95 -10.75
C HIS A 182 15.97 -3.29 -12.08
N PRO A 183 16.17 -1.97 -12.12
CA PRO A 183 16.32 -1.23 -13.37
C PRO A 183 17.66 -1.42 -14.07
N THR A 184 18.62 -2.15 -13.48
CA THR A 184 19.93 -2.45 -14.10
C THR A 184 20.10 -3.94 -14.40
N ILE A 185 20.97 -4.30 -15.35
CA ILE A 185 21.23 -5.71 -15.70
C ILE A 185 21.84 -6.46 -14.51
N THR A 186 22.74 -5.82 -13.76
CA THR A 186 23.33 -6.41 -12.55
C THR A 186 22.31 -6.69 -11.46
N GLU A 187 21.39 -5.76 -11.20
CA GLU A 187 20.30 -5.97 -10.24
C GLU A 187 19.35 -7.08 -10.71
N LEU A 188 19.00 -7.12 -12.00
CA LEU A 188 18.16 -8.18 -12.56
C LEU A 188 18.81 -9.56 -12.44
N ALA A 189 20.09 -9.67 -12.77
CA ALA A 189 20.80 -10.94 -12.68
C ALA A 189 20.87 -11.43 -11.24
N THR A 190 21.16 -10.53 -10.30
CA THR A 190 21.18 -10.83 -8.86
C THR A 190 19.80 -11.23 -8.34
N ALA A 191 18.74 -10.54 -8.79
CA ALA A 191 17.37 -10.84 -8.41
C ALA A 191 16.94 -12.23 -8.93
N ILE A 192 17.20 -12.53 -10.20
CA ILE A 192 16.91 -13.84 -10.80
C ILE A 192 17.71 -14.95 -10.09
N TYR A 193 19.01 -14.74 -9.85
CA TYR A 193 19.86 -15.66 -9.10
C TYR A 193 19.26 -15.97 -7.72
N THR A 194 18.81 -14.93 -7.01
CA THR A 194 18.20 -15.07 -5.68
C THR A 194 16.88 -15.83 -5.71
N LEU A 195 16.07 -15.65 -6.76
CA LEU A 195 14.84 -16.40 -6.94
C LEU A 195 15.09 -17.88 -7.24
N VAL A 196 16.15 -18.19 -7.98
CA VAL A 196 16.53 -19.58 -8.33
C VAL A 196 17.23 -20.29 -7.16
N TYR A 197 18.09 -19.58 -6.43
CA TYR A 197 18.87 -20.13 -5.31
C TYR A 197 18.63 -19.36 -4.01
N PRO A 198 17.42 -19.41 -3.43
CA PRO A 198 17.08 -18.65 -2.23
C PRO A 198 17.95 -19.02 -1.00
N SER A 199 18.52 -20.23 -0.97
CA SER A 199 19.40 -20.72 0.10
C SER A 199 20.88 -20.34 -0.04
N LEU A 200 21.31 -19.88 -1.23
CA LEU A 200 22.70 -19.50 -1.53
C LEU A 200 22.86 -17.99 -1.79
N ALA A 201 21.77 -17.23 -1.69
CA ALA A 201 21.79 -15.78 -1.86
C ALA A 201 22.82 -15.15 -0.90
N PRO A 202 23.84 -14.42 -1.39
CA PRO A 202 24.74 -13.68 -0.52
C PRO A 202 23.93 -12.64 0.27
N VAL A 203 24.14 -12.61 1.59
CA VAL A 203 23.61 -11.71 2.63
C VAL A 203 22.81 -10.47 2.12
N ALA A 204 21.62 -10.68 1.56
CA ALA A 204 20.76 -9.61 1.02
C ALA A 204 20.20 -8.67 2.12
N GLU A 205 20.18 -9.15 3.38
CA GLU A 205 19.80 -8.33 4.53
C GLU A 205 20.80 -7.21 4.82
N LYS A 206 22.11 -7.44 4.62
CA LYS A 206 23.13 -6.39 4.84
C LYS A 206 22.95 -5.24 3.87
N ASP A 207 22.55 -5.51 2.63
CA ASP A 207 22.33 -4.50 1.61
C ASP A 207 21.03 -3.71 1.83
N LYS A 208 19.91 -4.40 2.14
CA LYS A 208 18.65 -3.74 2.54
C LYS A 208 18.81 -2.83 3.76
N THR A 209 19.56 -3.31 4.75
CA THR A 209 19.81 -2.55 5.98
C THR A 209 20.69 -1.34 5.72
N LYS A 210 21.71 -1.47 4.85
CA LYS A 210 22.52 -0.35 4.40
C LYS A 210 21.65 0.69 3.68
N HIS A 211 20.80 0.27 2.76
CA HIS A 211 19.87 1.16 2.05
C HIS A 211 18.98 1.96 3.01
N ILE A 212 18.40 1.32 4.04
CA ILE A 212 17.64 2.01 5.08
C ILE A 212 18.49 3.10 5.76
N ARG A 213 19.73 2.79 6.14
CA ARG A 213 20.64 3.76 6.77
C ARG A 213 20.97 4.92 5.82
N ASP A 214 21.24 4.64 4.55
CA ASP A 214 21.58 5.64 3.54
C ASP A 214 20.43 6.65 3.36
N LEU A 215 19.18 6.17 3.29
CA LEU A 215 18.01 7.07 3.22
C LEU A 215 17.79 7.85 4.53
N ILE A 216 18.00 7.25 5.69
CA ILE A 216 17.95 7.96 6.98
C ILE A 216 18.98 9.10 6.98
N GLU A 217 20.23 8.82 6.59
CA GLU A 217 21.29 9.82 6.52
C GLU A 217 20.93 10.94 5.53
N LYS A 218 20.60 10.57 4.29
CA LYS A 218 20.21 11.50 3.22
C LYS A 218 19.11 12.47 3.67
N TYR A 219 18.03 11.96 4.26
CA TYR A 219 16.87 12.78 4.59
C TYR A 219 16.94 13.45 5.95
N SER A 220 17.85 13.04 6.84
CA SER A 220 18.12 13.75 8.11
C SER A 220 19.26 14.76 8.02
N ALA A 221 20.02 14.76 6.93
CA ALA A 221 21.11 15.70 6.71
C ALA A 221 20.62 17.17 6.74
N GLY A 222 21.29 18.02 7.53
CA GLY A 222 20.99 19.45 7.59
C GLY A 222 19.63 19.80 8.20
N LEU A 223 19.04 18.93 9.04
CA LEU A 223 17.86 19.31 9.82
C LEU A 223 18.18 20.56 10.68
N PRO A 224 17.35 21.62 10.62
CA PRO A 224 17.54 22.79 11.46
C PRO A 224 17.44 22.45 12.95
N LYS A 225 18.01 23.30 13.81
CA LYS A 225 17.78 23.24 15.27
C LYS A 225 16.82 24.33 15.69
N ARG A 226 15.82 23.98 16.50
CA ARG A 226 14.94 24.92 17.16
C ARG A 226 15.40 25.10 18.61
N SER A 227 15.58 26.34 19.06
CA SER A 227 15.84 26.58 20.49
C SER A 227 14.61 26.17 21.29
N SER A 228 14.81 25.31 22.29
CA SER A 228 13.76 24.79 23.18
C SER A 228 13.24 25.89 24.10
N ALA A 229 12.42 26.80 23.58
CA ALA A 229 11.73 27.80 24.40
C ALA A 229 10.57 28.44 23.62
N VAL A 230 9.45 27.73 23.49
CA VAL A 230 8.15 28.40 23.47
C VAL A 230 7.22 27.60 24.35
N ALA A 231 6.80 28.20 25.46
CA ALA A 231 5.83 27.63 26.38
C ALA A 231 4.58 27.16 25.62
N THR A 232 4.13 25.96 25.94
CA THR A 232 2.79 25.46 25.62
C THR A 232 1.79 26.49 26.17
N SER A 233 1.28 27.37 25.31
CA SER A 233 0.11 28.16 25.69
C SER A 233 -1.02 27.16 25.93
N ASN A 234 -1.82 27.35 26.97
CA ASN A 234 -3.09 26.63 27.15
C ASN A 234 -3.99 26.92 25.92
N LYS A 235 -3.80 26.16 24.84
CA LYS A 235 -4.51 26.35 23.57
C LYS A 235 -5.92 25.85 23.80
N THR A 236 -6.87 26.76 23.81
CA THR A 236 -8.31 26.45 23.86
C THR A 236 -8.89 26.13 22.48
N SER A 237 -8.07 26.24 21.43
CA SER A 237 -8.48 26.07 20.04
C SER A 237 -7.35 25.53 19.16
N PHE A 238 -7.66 24.51 18.35
CA PHE A 238 -6.68 23.80 17.52
C PHE A 238 -6.93 23.99 16.02
N VAL A 239 -5.85 24.20 15.28
CA VAL A 239 -5.83 24.25 13.81
C VAL A 239 -4.99 23.10 13.30
N VAL A 240 -5.59 22.25 12.46
CA VAL A 240 -5.03 20.95 12.06
C VAL A 240 -4.84 20.91 10.56
N VAL A 241 -3.71 20.38 10.10
CA VAL A 241 -3.53 19.90 8.73
C VAL A 241 -3.60 18.38 8.73
N LEU A 242 -4.38 17.79 7.84
CA LEU A 242 -4.49 16.34 7.67
C LEU A 242 -4.15 15.95 6.24
N THR A 243 -3.17 15.06 6.06
CA THR A 243 -2.92 14.43 4.76
C THR A 243 -3.65 13.08 4.67
N GLY A 244 -4.12 12.73 3.47
CA GLY A 244 -4.72 11.42 3.22
C GLY A 244 -6.14 11.32 3.78
N SER A 245 -6.90 12.40 3.70
CA SER A 245 -8.26 12.51 4.26
C SER A 245 -9.28 11.60 3.59
N THR A 246 -8.98 11.13 2.37
CA THR A 246 -9.80 10.19 1.59
C THR A 246 -9.52 8.72 1.92
N GLY A 247 -8.44 8.45 2.67
CA GLY A 247 -8.04 7.11 3.07
C GLY A 247 -8.92 6.51 4.16
N ASN A 248 -8.69 5.22 4.47
CA ASN A 248 -9.54 4.49 5.42
C ASN A 248 -9.52 5.10 6.83
N ILE A 249 -8.32 5.24 7.39
CA ILE A 249 -8.09 5.91 8.69
C ILE A 249 -8.38 7.42 8.57
N GLY A 250 -7.89 8.05 7.50
CA GLY A 250 -7.97 9.51 7.34
C GLY A 250 -9.40 10.06 7.28
N SER A 251 -10.35 9.34 6.69
CA SER A 251 -11.76 9.74 6.66
C SER A 251 -12.40 9.72 8.05
N HIS A 252 -12.03 8.75 8.90
CA HIS A 252 -12.49 8.67 10.28
C HIS A 252 -11.82 9.75 11.16
N ILE A 253 -10.52 10.00 10.99
CA ILE A 253 -9.84 11.14 11.63
C ILE A 253 -10.54 12.45 11.24
N LEU A 254 -10.83 12.64 9.95
CA LEU A 254 -11.52 13.84 9.48
C LEU A 254 -12.91 13.97 10.13
N ALA A 255 -13.71 12.91 10.19
CA ALA A 255 -15.01 12.93 10.84
C ALA A 255 -14.92 13.28 12.35
N SER A 256 -13.95 12.71 13.05
CA SER A 256 -13.70 12.99 14.48
C SER A 256 -13.29 14.46 14.70
N LEU A 257 -12.32 14.96 13.92
CA LEU A 257 -11.91 16.38 13.96
C LEU A 257 -13.06 17.34 13.63
N LEU A 258 -13.92 16.98 12.66
CA LEU A 258 -15.05 17.81 12.24
C LEU A 258 -16.21 17.77 13.24
N SER A 259 -16.28 16.77 14.11
CA SER A 259 -17.29 16.67 15.15
C SER A 259 -16.89 17.39 16.45
N ASP A 260 -15.59 17.57 16.69
CA ASP A 260 -15.10 18.17 17.93
C ASP A 260 -15.10 19.72 17.92
N GLY A 261 -15.70 20.34 18.94
CA GLY A 261 -15.83 21.80 19.06
C GLY A 261 -14.54 22.55 19.42
N ARG A 262 -13.51 21.86 19.91
CA ARG A 262 -12.18 22.43 20.23
C ARG A 262 -11.33 22.64 18.98
N ILE A 263 -11.64 21.93 17.89
CA ILE A 263 -11.00 22.09 16.59
C ILE A 263 -11.61 23.29 15.85
N ALA A 264 -10.86 24.38 15.71
CA ALA A 264 -11.31 25.59 15.01
C ALA A 264 -11.23 25.48 13.49
N ARG A 265 -10.26 24.74 12.97
CA ARG A 265 -10.00 24.64 11.53
C ARG A 265 -9.28 23.33 11.20
N VAL A 266 -9.70 22.71 10.10
CA VAL A 266 -9.08 21.53 9.49
C VAL A 266 -8.77 21.86 8.03
N TYR A 267 -7.48 21.91 7.69
CA TYR A 267 -7.05 21.88 6.30
C TYR A 267 -6.81 20.42 5.92
N THR A 268 -7.44 19.94 4.85
CA THR A 268 -6.99 18.67 4.24
C THR A 268 -6.05 18.99 3.11
N LEU A 269 -4.98 18.22 2.97
CA LEU A 269 -4.03 18.34 1.88
C LEU A 269 -4.04 17.03 1.10
N ASP A 270 -4.79 17.02 0.00
CA ASP A 270 -5.00 15.86 -0.83
C ASP A 270 -4.33 16.08 -2.20
N ARG A 271 -3.72 15.03 -2.75
CA ARG A 271 -3.06 15.09 -4.06
C ARG A 271 -4.07 15.42 -5.14
N ASP A 272 -3.64 16.15 -6.17
CA ASP A 272 -4.48 16.40 -7.33
C ASP A 272 -4.92 15.08 -7.97
N SER A 273 -6.16 15.04 -8.46
CA SER A 273 -6.68 13.89 -9.19
C SER A 273 -7.44 14.37 -10.40
N SER A 274 -7.12 13.80 -11.56
CA SER A 274 -7.74 14.17 -12.84
C SER A 274 -9.23 13.81 -12.91
N SER A 275 -9.69 12.90 -12.04
CA SER A 275 -11.04 12.33 -12.08
C SER A 275 -12.04 13.06 -11.19
N SER A 276 -11.59 13.69 -10.10
CA SER A 276 -12.46 14.30 -9.09
C SER A 276 -11.71 15.24 -8.15
N GLY A 277 -12.39 16.28 -7.64
CA GLY A 277 -11.83 17.16 -6.64
C GLY A 277 -11.68 16.47 -5.27
N PRO A 278 -10.90 17.07 -4.34
CA PRO A 278 -10.77 16.54 -2.97
C PRO A 278 -12.12 16.32 -2.28
N TRP A 279 -13.07 17.25 -2.48
CA TRP A 279 -14.38 17.18 -1.85
C TRP A 279 -15.19 15.97 -2.33
N GLU A 280 -15.24 15.71 -3.64
CA GLU A 280 -15.97 14.56 -4.18
C GLU A 280 -15.38 13.24 -3.67
N ARG A 281 -14.05 13.13 -3.58
CA ARG A 281 -13.40 11.93 -3.04
C ARG A 281 -13.65 11.76 -1.55
N GLN A 282 -13.64 12.85 -0.77
CA GLN A 282 -14.01 12.83 0.65
C GLN A 282 -15.46 12.39 0.83
N LYS A 283 -16.38 12.94 0.03
CA LYS A 283 -17.80 12.56 0.04
C LYS A 283 -17.98 11.08 -0.29
N PHE A 284 -17.38 10.60 -1.37
CA PHE A 284 -17.41 9.18 -1.72
C PHE A 284 -16.85 8.32 -0.58
N ALA A 285 -15.73 8.73 0.02
CA ALA A 285 -15.12 8.01 1.13
C ALA A 285 -16.03 7.95 2.37
N PHE A 286 -16.74 9.04 2.68
CA PHE A 286 -17.68 9.12 3.80
C PHE A 286 -18.93 8.25 3.53
N GLU A 287 -19.52 8.36 2.33
CA GLU A 287 -20.67 7.54 1.92
C GLU A 287 -20.33 6.05 1.94
N ASP A 288 -19.18 5.69 1.37
CA ASP A 288 -18.71 4.31 1.32
C ASP A 288 -18.60 3.70 2.72
N ARG A 289 -18.12 4.48 3.70
CA ARG A 289 -17.84 4.05 5.07
C ARG A 289 -18.97 4.30 6.05
N GLY A 290 -20.09 4.86 5.60
CA GLY A 290 -21.23 5.20 6.45
C GLY A 290 -20.95 6.33 7.44
N LEU A 291 -20.02 7.24 7.13
CA LEU A 291 -19.71 8.42 7.92
C LEU A 291 -20.69 9.57 7.60
N PRO A 292 -20.93 10.51 8.54
CA PRO A 292 -21.88 11.61 8.32
C PRO A 292 -21.36 12.63 7.29
N VAL A 293 -21.91 12.59 6.07
CA VAL A 293 -21.47 13.41 4.92
C VAL A 293 -21.67 14.90 5.18
N GLU A 294 -22.65 15.28 5.98
CA GLU A 294 -22.95 16.65 6.37
C GLU A 294 -21.76 17.36 7.07
N LEU A 295 -20.87 16.59 7.71
CA LEU A 295 -19.65 17.13 8.32
C LEU A 295 -18.74 17.80 7.28
N LEU A 296 -18.73 17.31 6.04
CA LEU A 296 -17.93 17.87 4.95
C LEU A 296 -18.39 19.26 4.50
N SER A 297 -19.57 19.71 4.95
CA SER A 297 -20.07 21.08 4.71
C SER A 297 -19.77 22.03 5.88
N HIS A 298 -19.10 21.56 6.92
CA HIS A 298 -18.79 22.39 8.09
C HIS A 298 -17.80 23.51 7.69
N ARG A 299 -18.08 24.74 8.11
CA ARG A 299 -17.24 25.94 7.87
C ARG A 299 -15.78 25.86 8.36
N LYS A 300 -15.43 24.79 9.09
CA LYS A 300 -14.09 24.57 9.63
C LYS A 300 -13.25 23.68 8.71
N LEU A 301 -13.84 23.09 7.67
CA LEU A 301 -13.12 22.32 6.67
C LEU A 301 -12.64 23.25 5.56
N SER A 302 -11.38 23.12 5.19
CA SER A 302 -10.81 23.70 3.98
C SER A 302 -10.06 22.61 3.22
N SER A 303 -10.67 22.05 2.18
CA SER A 303 -10.06 21.00 1.38
C SER A 303 -9.11 21.59 0.34
N LEU A 304 -7.83 21.27 0.43
CA LEU A 304 -6.76 21.79 -0.42
C LEU A 304 -6.25 20.70 -1.35
N VAL A 305 -5.89 21.11 -2.57
CA VAL A 305 -5.10 20.29 -3.49
C VAL A 305 -3.64 20.65 -3.30
N GLY A 306 -2.79 19.65 -3.04
CA GLY A 306 -1.35 19.86 -2.95
C GLY A 306 -0.52 18.60 -2.94
N ASP A 307 0.78 18.78 -3.14
CA ASP A 307 1.79 17.72 -3.16
C ASP A 307 2.96 18.14 -2.28
N LEU A 308 3.24 17.38 -1.22
CA LEU A 308 4.36 17.64 -0.31
C LEU A 308 5.72 17.69 -1.03
N ASN A 309 5.84 17.09 -2.21
CA ASN A 309 7.06 17.15 -3.00
C ASN A 309 7.21 18.41 -3.84
N ALA A 310 6.12 19.15 -4.09
CA ALA A 310 6.17 20.41 -4.82
C ALA A 310 6.66 21.57 -3.92
N PRO A 311 7.24 22.62 -4.50
CA PRO A 311 7.54 23.86 -3.77
C PRO A 311 6.30 24.39 -3.04
N MET A 312 6.43 24.75 -1.76
CA MET A 312 5.31 25.19 -0.92
C MET A 312 4.09 24.26 -0.95
N PHE A 313 4.34 22.96 -1.12
CA PHE A 313 3.33 21.91 -1.30
C PHE A 313 2.40 22.10 -2.51
N GLY A 314 2.79 22.90 -3.49
CA GLY A 314 1.94 23.28 -4.62
C GLY A 314 0.84 24.29 -4.25
N LEU A 315 0.89 24.86 -3.04
CA LEU A 315 -0.06 25.86 -2.57
C LEU A 315 0.37 27.26 -3.01
N LYS A 316 -0.60 28.18 -3.03
CA LYS A 316 -0.32 29.61 -3.19
C LYS A 316 0.53 30.11 -2.01
N PRO A 317 1.49 31.04 -2.24
CA PRO A 317 2.38 31.53 -1.19
C PRO A 317 1.64 32.05 0.04
N GLU A 318 0.51 32.76 -0.16
CA GLU A 318 -0.27 33.35 0.93
C GLU A 318 -0.87 32.27 1.83
N LEU A 319 -1.39 31.20 1.23
CA LEU A 319 -2.00 30.08 1.95
C LEU A 319 -0.94 29.23 2.65
N TYR A 320 0.20 28.99 2.01
CA TYR A 320 1.32 28.31 2.64
C TYR A 320 1.80 29.06 3.89
N GLN A 321 1.90 30.39 3.80
CA GLN A 321 2.26 31.23 4.93
C GLN A 321 1.18 31.28 6.02
N GLU A 322 -0.10 31.28 5.64
CA GLU A 322 -1.23 31.15 6.58
C GLU A 322 -1.12 29.85 7.38
N ILE A 323 -0.91 28.72 6.69
CA ILE A 323 -0.73 27.40 7.29
C ILE A 323 0.46 27.43 8.25
N ALA A 324 1.63 27.90 7.80
CA ALA A 324 2.83 28.01 8.63
C ALA A 324 2.58 28.78 9.93
N ASN A 325 1.79 29.85 9.88
CA ASN A 325 1.56 30.76 11.00
C ASN A 325 0.40 30.35 11.91
N THR A 326 -0.57 29.56 11.44
CA THR A 326 -1.81 29.29 12.19
C THR A 326 -1.91 27.85 12.68
N VAL A 327 -1.27 26.90 11.99
CA VAL A 327 -1.38 25.49 12.30
C VAL A 327 -0.76 25.17 13.65
N THR A 328 -1.44 24.28 14.38
CA THR A 328 -1.00 23.77 15.67
C THR A 328 -0.55 22.32 15.58
N HIS A 329 -1.17 21.55 14.68
CA HIS A 329 -0.94 20.13 14.52
C HIS A 329 -0.91 19.76 13.04
N PHE A 330 0.04 18.91 12.68
CA PHE A 330 0.14 18.32 11.35
C PHE A 330 0.01 16.81 11.47
N ILE A 331 -1.09 16.24 11.00
CA ILE A 331 -1.34 14.80 10.95
C ILE A 331 -0.89 14.29 9.59
N HIS A 332 0.29 13.67 9.56
CA HIS A 332 0.82 13.03 8.37
C HIS A 332 0.35 11.57 8.31
N ASN A 333 -0.82 11.36 7.70
CA ASN A 333 -1.44 10.04 7.53
C ASN A 333 -1.33 9.51 6.09
N ALA A 334 -1.20 10.37 5.08
CA ALA A 334 -1.06 9.96 3.68
C ALA A 334 0.17 9.06 3.47
N TRP A 335 -0.06 7.79 3.15
CA TRP A 335 0.98 6.86 2.74
C TRP A 335 0.40 5.84 1.76
N LYS A 336 1.23 5.36 0.82
CA LYS A 336 0.85 4.25 -0.04
C LYS A 336 1.03 2.95 0.74
N VAL A 337 -0.03 2.19 0.98
CA VAL A 337 0.08 0.87 1.63
C VAL A 337 0.26 -0.17 0.54
N ASN A 338 1.50 -0.61 0.30
CA ASN A 338 1.79 -1.67 -0.66
C ASN A 338 3.02 -2.47 -0.24
N PHE A 339 2.78 -3.69 0.22
CA PHE A 339 3.82 -4.57 0.76
C PHE A 339 4.72 -5.20 -0.31
N ASN A 340 4.34 -5.11 -1.59
CA ASN A 340 5.10 -5.67 -2.71
C ASN A 340 6.12 -4.70 -3.30
N HIS A 341 6.08 -3.42 -2.91
CA HIS A 341 7.01 -2.41 -3.42
C HIS A 341 8.33 -2.45 -2.65
N ALA A 342 9.44 -2.29 -3.37
CA ALA A 342 10.76 -2.05 -2.79
C ALA A 342 10.83 -0.69 -2.08
N LEU A 343 11.85 -0.50 -1.23
CA LEU A 343 12.04 0.74 -0.44
C LEU A 343 12.13 2.01 -1.32
N ASN A 344 12.84 1.93 -2.46
CA ASN A 344 12.98 3.03 -3.43
C ASN A 344 11.64 3.60 -3.90
N SER A 345 10.62 2.74 -4.07
CA SER A 345 9.27 3.18 -4.46
C SER A 345 8.61 4.15 -3.46
N PHE A 346 9.17 4.28 -2.25
CA PHE A 346 8.66 5.14 -1.18
C PHE A 346 9.51 6.38 -0.93
N GLU A 347 10.59 6.59 -1.68
CA GLU A 347 11.49 7.72 -1.45
C GLU A 347 10.79 9.07 -1.59
N ALA A 348 9.83 9.19 -2.52
CA ALA A 348 9.02 10.40 -2.66
C ALA A 348 8.20 10.73 -1.39
N GLN A 349 7.70 9.73 -0.66
CA GLN A 349 6.97 9.91 0.59
C GLN A 349 7.91 10.32 1.73
N ILE A 350 9.11 9.75 1.77
CA ILE A 350 10.16 10.10 2.74
C ILE A 350 10.61 11.56 2.50
N SER A 351 10.88 11.91 1.25
CA SER A 351 11.20 13.28 0.80
C SER A 351 10.11 14.29 1.14
N GLY A 352 8.84 13.94 0.88
CA GLY A 352 7.68 14.76 1.26
C GLY A 352 7.60 14.97 2.78
N THR A 353 7.92 13.95 3.57
CA THR A 353 7.98 14.07 5.03
C THR A 353 9.08 15.03 5.47
N ARG A 354 10.27 14.97 4.85
CA ARG A 354 11.33 15.95 5.13
C ARG A 354 10.89 17.39 4.86
N LYS A 355 10.26 17.65 3.71
CA LYS A 355 9.75 18.99 3.35
C LYS A 355 8.67 19.48 4.33
N LEU A 356 7.82 18.58 4.82
CA LEU A 356 6.86 18.84 5.89
C LEU A 356 7.56 19.26 7.19
N LEU A 357 8.62 18.56 7.59
CA LEU A 357 9.40 18.91 8.77
C LEU A 357 10.09 20.26 8.59
N ASP A 358 10.61 20.57 7.40
CA ASP A 358 11.21 21.88 7.10
C ASP A 358 10.20 23.03 7.30
N LEU A 359 8.93 22.85 6.89
CA LEU A 359 7.85 23.80 7.22
C LEU A 359 7.70 23.95 8.74
N CYS A 360 7.68 22.85 9.48
CA CYS A 360 7.51 22.87 10.94
C CYS A 360 8.69 23.58 11.65
N PHE A 361 9.92 23.41 11.16
CA PHE A 361 11.09 24.15 11.63
C PHE A 361 11.02 25.64 11.30
N SER A 362 10.53 26.00 10.10
CA SER A 362 10.40 27.41 9.68
C SER A 362 9.31 28.18 10.42
N SER A 363 8.33 27.48 10.99
CA SER A 363 7.21 28.12 11.68
C SER A 363 7.66 28.79 12.97
N THR A 364 7.25 30.05 13.15
CA THR A 364 7.47 30.81 14.40
C THR A 364 6.73 30.21 15.60
N ARG A 365 5.69 29.40 15.36
CA ARG A 365 4.92 28.71 16.40
C ARG A 365 5.26 27.21 16.41
N PRO A 366 5.25 26.54 17.58
CA PRO A 366 5.39 25.10 17.63
C PRO A 366 4.22 24.42 16.92
N ILE A 367 4.55 23.58 15.92
CA ILE A 367 3.63 22.68 15.24
C ILE A 367 3.97 21.26 15.72
N ARG A 368 2.99 20.58 16.31
CA ARG A 368 3.13 19.17 16.68
C ARG A 368 2.85 18.28 15.46
N VAL A 369 3.75 17.37 15.15
CA VAL A 369 3.61 16.44 14.02
C VAL A 369 3.17 15.08 14.55
N LEU A 370 2.03 14.58 14.07
CA LEU A 370 1.57 13.21 14.32
C LEU A 370 1.76 12.40 13.04
N PHE A 371 2.58 11.36 13.07
CA PHE A 371 2.82 10.50 11.92
C PHE A 371 2.15 9.14 12.11
N THR A 372 1.31 8.75 11.15
CA THR A 372 0.72 7.42 11.11
C THR A 372 1.76 6.44 10.57
N SER A 373 2.49 5.79 11.46
CA SER A 373 3.38 4.66 11.17
C SER A 373 2.63 3.33 11.21
N SER A 374 3.35 2.21 11.27
CA SER A 374 2.83 0.86 11.19
C SER A 374 3.57 -0.05 12.15
N VAL A 375 2.88 -0.99 12.78
CA VAL A 375 3.52 -2.08 13.56
C VAL A 375 4.52 -2.89 12.72
N SER A 376 4.39 -2.91 11.38
CA SER A 376 5.32 -3.62 10.49
C SER A 376 6.79 -3.19 10.61
N VAL A 377 7.10 -2.04 11.22
CA VAL A 377 8.50 -1.60 11.47
C VAL A 377 9.24 -2.51 12.46
N ALA A 378 8.51 -3.32 13.23
CA ALA A 378 9.06 -4.27 14.20
C ALA A 378 8.72 -5.72 13.82
N HIS A 379 8.55 -6.02 12.53
CA HIS A 379 8.21 -7.36 12.07
C HIS A 379 9.29 -8.40 12.40
N GLY A 380 10.57 -7.99 12.39
CA GLY A 380 11.69 -8.83 12.81
C GLY A 380 11.96 -8.84 14.31
N TRP A 381 11.04 -8.35 15.14
CA TRP A 381 11.20 -8.35 16.60
C TRP A 381 11.14 -9.76 17.16
N ASP A 382 12.15 -10.13 17.93
CA ASP A 382 12.17 -11.42 18.62
C ASP A 382 11.28 -11.36 19.87
N VAL A 383 10.21 -12.18 19.83
CA VAL A 383 9.19 -12.31 20.88
C VAL A 383 9.76 -12.74 22.24
N VAL A 384 10.97 -13.32 22.27
CA VAL A 384 11.68 -13.64 23.53
C VAL A 384 11.99 -12.38 24.34
N ASN A 385 12.08 -11.21 23.69
CA ASN A 385 12.28 -9.92 24.37
C ASN A 385 10.99 -9.33 24.95
N GLY A 386 9.87 -10.05 24.85
CA GLY A 386 8.56 -9.57 25.27
C GLY A 386 7.89 -8.67 24.22
N PRO A 387 6.85 -7.91 24.61
CA PRO A 387 6.14 -7.04 23.68
C PRO A 387 7.02 -5.89 23.17
N VAL A 388 6.75 -5.44 21.94
CA VAL A 388 7.47 -4.32 21.33
C VAL A 388 7.22 -3.04 22.13
N PRO A 389 8.27 -2.32 22.58
CA PRO A 389 8.13 -1.16 23.44
C PRO A 389 7.61 0.08 22.69
N GLU A 390 7.09 1.04 23.44
CA GLU A 390 6.68 2.38 22.94
C GLU A 390 7.88 3.33 22.85
N GLU A 391 8.95 2.85 22.21
CA GLU A 391 10.24 3.56 22.08
C GLU A 391 10.77 3.50 20.63
N SER A 392 11.71 4.40 20.32
CA SER A 392 12.41 4.35 19.02
C SER A 392 13.23 3.06 18.93
N LEU A 393 13.04 2.31 17.86
CA LEU A 393 13.76 1.07 17.64
C LEU A 393 15.07 1.39 16.91
N PRO A 394 16.25 1.04 17.45
CA PRO A 394 17.53 1.44 16.86
C PRO A 394 18.00 0.51 15.73
N ASN A 395 17.48 -0.73 15.67
CA ASN A 395 17.94 -1.72 14.70
C ASN A 395 17.09 -1.71 13.41
N PRO A 396 17.64 -1.27 12.27
CA PRO A 396 16.95 -1.31 10.97
C PRO A 396 16.61 -2.73 10.47
N GLU A 397 17.30 -3.77 10.96
CA GLU A 397 17.02 -5.17 10.57
C GLU A 397 15.58 -5.59 10.93
N LEU A 398 14.96 -4.95 11.92
CA LEU A 398 13.59 -5.23 12.34
C LEU A 398 12.54 -4.90 11.26
N ALA A 399 12.90 -4.04 10.30
CA ALA A 399 11.98 -3.49 9.31
C ALA A 399 12.23 -3.99 7.88
N VAL A 400 13.18 -4.91 7.65
CA VAL A 400 13.60 -5.34 6.29
C VAL A 400 12.62 -6.28 5.58
N SER A 401 11.53 -6.66 6.25
CA SER A 401 10.54 -7.62 5.75
C SER A 401 9.88 -7.17 4.44
N THR A 402 9.61 -5.87 4.29
CA THR A 402 8.98 -5.28 3.09
C THR A 402 9.49 -3.86 2.86
N GLY A 403 9.47 -3.36 1.62
CA GLY A 403 9.82 -1.96 1.37
C GLY A 403 8.89 -0.97 2.05
N TYR A 404 7.61 -1.35 2.27
CA TYR A 404 6.67 -0.58 3.09
C TYR A 404 7.15 -0.45 4.54
N ALA A 405 7.49 -1.56 5.20
CA ALA A 405 8.00 -1.57 6.57
C ALA A 405 9.29 -0.73 6.68
N SER A 406 10.25 -0.95 5.79
CA SER A 406 11.47 -0.17 5.70
C SER A 406 11.19 1.33 5.54
N SER A 407 10.24 1.72 4.67
CA SER A 407 9.92 3.13 4.42
C SER A 407 9.34 3.83 5.65
N LYS A 408 8.47 3.13 6.40
CA LYS A 408 7.93 3.61 7.66
C LYS A 408 9.04 3.76 8.69
N TYR A 409 9.92 2.77 8.82
CA TYR A 409 11.07 2.83 9.73
C TYR A 409 12.01 4.00 9.42
N VAL A 410 12.40 4.21 8.15
CA VAL A 410 13.21 5.38 7.75
C VAL A 410 12.55 6.69 8.21
N THR A 411 11.23 6.76 8.06
CA THR A 411 10.45 7.95 8.42
C THR A 411 10.34 8.12 9.95
N GLU A 412 10.19 7.04 10.71
CA GLU A 412 10.27 7.08 12.18
C GLU A 412 11.61 7.66 12.64
N GLN A 413 12.72 7.17 12.09
CA GLN A 413 14.06 7.67 12.44
C GLN A 413 14.25 9.14 12.05
N LEU A 414 13.68 9.58 10.92
CA LEU A 414 13.67 10.98 10.52
C LEU A 414 12.92 11.86 11.53
N LEU A 415 11.74 11.42 12.00
CA LEU A 415 10.98 12.12 13.03
C LEU A 415 11.71 12.14 14.37
N THR A 416 12.32 11.02 14.79
CA THR A 416 13.14 10.95 16.00
C THR A 416 14.25 11.99 15.97
N LYS A 417 15.02 12.08 14.87
CA LYS A 417 16.06 13.11 14.71
C LYS A 417 15.50 14.54 14.67
N ALA A 418 14.31 14.73 14.11
CA ALA A 418 13.64 16.03 14.14
C ALA A 418 13.21 16.43 15.56
N ALA A 419 12.78 15.46 16.38
CA ALA A 419 12.48 15.67 17.80
C ALA A 419 13.74 16.03 18.60
N GLU A 420 14.85 15.33 18.37
CA GLU A 420 16.17 15.67 18.96
C GLU A 420 16.61 17.11 18.61
N ASN A 421 16.16 17.63 17.47
CA ASN A 421 16.41 19.00 17.02
C ASN A 421 15.33 20.01 17.46
N GLY A 422 14.39 19.62 18.31
CA GLY A 422 13.45 20.51 18.98
C GLY A 422 12.07 20.64 18.35
N LEU A 423 11.67 19.75 17.42
CA LEU A 423 10.26 19.63 17.02
C LEU A 423 9.48 18.74 17.98
N GLU A 424 8.19 19.01 18.15
CA GLU A 424 7.28 18.07 18.80
C GLU A 424 6.78 17.07 17.75
N THR A 425 7.20 15.81 17.87
CA THR A 425 6.74 14.75 16.96
C THR A 425 6.25 13.54 17.74
N THR A 426 5.19 12.90 17.26
CA THR A 426 4.68 11.63 17.79
C THR A 426 4.45 10.67 16.64
N ILE A 427 5.02 9.48 16.79
CA ILE A 427 4.97 8.36 15.86
C ILE A 427 3.89 7.39 16.36
N LEU A 428 2.88 7.14 15.53
CA LEU A 428 1.77 6.25 15.85
C LEU A 428 1.95 4.94 15.09
N ARG A 429 2.50 3.90 15.72
CA ARG A 429 2.62 2.56 15.11
C ARG A 429 1.25 1.88 15.14
N VAL A 430 0.49 2.04 14.05
CA VAL A 430 -0.88 1.51 13.97
C VAL A 430 -0.85 0.02 13.64
N GLY A 431 -1.61 -0.77 14.40
CA GLY A 431 -1.80 -2.21 14.19
C GLY A 431 -2.78 -2.55 13.07
N GLN A 432 -3.27 -3.79 13.07
CA GLN A 432 -4.39 -4.18 12.20
C GLN A 432 -5.63 -3.36 12.59
N VAL A 433 -6.08 -2.50 11.67
CA VAL A 433 -7.30 -1.72 11.88
C VAL A 433 -8.51 -2.53 11.42
N CYS A 434 -9.56 -2.59 12.22
CA CYS A 434 -10.83 -3.23 11.91
C CYS A 434 -11.96 -2.21 11.77
N GLY A 435 -13.12 -2.65 11.27
CA GLY A 435 -14.29 -1.77 11.13
C GLY A 435 -14.74 -1.20 12.49
N SER A 436 -15.20 0.05 12.48
CA SER A 436 -15.71 0.73 13.67
C SER A 436 -16.95 0.04 14.27
N LYS A 437 -17.26 0.32 15.53
CA LYS A 437 -18.51 -0.18 16.15
C LYS A 437 -19.74 0.47 15.49
N ALA A 438 -19.60 1.72 15.03
CA ALA A 438 -20.70 2.49 14.49
C ALA A 438 -21.09 2.09 13.05
N THR A 439 -20.11 1.81 12.19
CA THR A 439 -20.36 1.59 10.75
C THR A 439 -19.98 0.19 10.29
N GLY A 440 -19.08 -0.49 11.01
CA GLY A 440 -18.54 -1.78 10.61
C GLY A 440 -17.65 -1.73 9.37
N ALA A 441 -17.26 -0.53 8.92
CA ALA A 441 -16.58 -0.30 7.65
C ALA A 441 -15.16 -0.89 7.61
N TRP A 442 -15.08 -2.19 7.35
CA TRP A 442 -13.84 -2.92 7.14
C TRP A 442 -13.68 -3.26 5.67
N ASN A 443 -12.64 -2.71 5.04
CA ASN A 443 -12.37 -2.80 3.61
C ASN A 443 -12.37 -4.25 3.10
N VAL A 444 -13.24 -4.54 2.13
CA VAL A 444 -13.50 -5.88 1.58
C VAL A 444 -12.29 -6.51 0.87
N THR A 445 -11.28 -5.71 0.54
CA THR A 445 -10.02 -6.20 -0.05
C THR A 445 -8.97 -6.56 0.99
N ASP A 446 -9.22 -6.30 2.27
CA ASP A 446 -8.31 -6.70 3.34
C ASP A 446 -8.36 -8.22 3.54
N TRP A 447 -7.32 -8.76 4.15
CA TRP A 447 -7.16 -10.21 4.31
C TRP A 447 -8.26 -10.83 5.19
N VAL A 448 -8.80 -10.09 6.17
CA VAL A 448 -9.86 -10.61 7.05
C VAL A 448 -11.16 -10.90 6.28
N PRO A 449 -11.77 -9.91 5.59
CA PRO A 449 -12.97 -10.18 4.78
C PRO A 449 -12.73 -11.20 3.67
N ILE A 450 -11.52 -11.22 3.08
CA ILE A 450 -11.12 -12.24 2.08
C ILE A 450 -11.12 -13.65 2.68
N PHE A 451 -10.57 -13.85 3.88
CA PHE A 451 -10.59 -15.16 4.54
C PHE A 451 -12.03 -15.56 4.87
N VAL A 452 -12.86 -14.64 5.37
CA VAL A 452 -14.27 -14.91 5.72
C VAL A 452 -15.06 -15.35 4.48
N LYS A 453 -14.95 -14.60 3.37
CA LYS A 453 -15.62 -14.95 2.11
C LYS A 453 -15.17 -16.33 1.61
N SER A 454 -13.87 -16.58 1.62
CA SER A 454 -13.31 -17.86 1.16
C SER A 454 -13.73 -19.03 2.04
N SER A 455 -13.84 -18.81 3.36
CA SER A 455 -14.28 -19.81 4.33
C SER A 455 -15.73 -20.26 4.13
N LEU A 456 -16.62 -19.35 3.69
CA LEU A 456 -17.98 -19.70 3.29
C LEU A 456 -17.98 -20.65 2.09
N ALA A 457 -17.14 -20.39 1.09
CA ALA A 457 -17.07 -21.22 -0.11
C ALA A 457 -16.42 -22.59 0.17
N ILE A 458 -15.45 -22.67 1.09
CA ILE A 458 -14.75 -23.91 1.47
C ILE A 458 -15.55 -24.72 2.50
N GLY A 459 -16.47 -24.07 3.23
CA GLY A 459 -17.35 -24.71 4.20
C GLY A 459 -16.75 -24.90 5.60
N CYS A 460 -15.73 -24.12 5.98
CA CYS A 460 -15.14 -24.15 7.32
C CYS A 460 -14.36 -22.86 7.64
N LEU A 461 -14.27 -22.50 8.92
CA LEU A 461 -13.47 -21.37 9.42
C LEU A 461 -12.23 -21.86 10.17
N PRO A 462 -11.08 -21.17 10.07
CA PRO A 462 -9.86 -21.58 10.76
C PRO A 462 -9.82 -21.13 12.24
N GLU A 463 -9.40 -22.04 13.11
CA GLU A 463 -8.98 -21.76 14.48
C GLU A 463 -7.47 -21.51 14.53
N LEU A 464 -7.10 -20.49 15.31
CA LEU A 464 -5.73 -20.18 15.69
C LEU A 464 -5.68 -19.99 17.20
N GLU A 465 -4.55 -20.36 17.79
CA GLU A 465 -4.26 -20.05 19.18
C GLU A 465 -3.70 -18.63 19.29
N GLY A 466 -3.88 -18.00 20.45
CA GLY A 466 -3.47 -16.62 20.69
C GLY A 466 -4.60 -15.60 20.55
N CYS A 467 -4.22 -14.33 20.52
CA CYS A 467 -5.14 -13.20 20.55
C CYS A 467 -4.99 -12.30 19.32
N VAL A 468 -5.94 -11.39 19.15
CA VAL A 468 -5.90 -10.33 18.14
C VAL A 468 -5.96 -8.98 18.82
N SER A 469 -5.01 -8.10 18.49
CA SER A 469 -5.01 -6.71 18.96
C SER A 469 -5.61 -5.76 17.91
N TRP A 470 -6.61 -6.23 17.15
CA TRP A 470 -7.23 -5.43 16.09
C TRP A 470 -7.91 -4.19 16.69
N ILE A 471 -7.53 -3.01 16.22
CA ILE A 471 -8.02 -1.75 16.75
C ILE A 471 -9.13 -1.18 15.85
N PRO A 472 -10.31 -0.81 16.40
CA PRO A 472 -11.39 -0.19 15.62
C PRO A 472 -11.00 1.16 15.02
N MET A 473 -11.48 1.44 13.81
CA MET A 473 -11.18 2.67 13.06
C MET A 473 -11.54 3.96 13.80
N ASP A 474 -12.67 3.95 14.50
CA ASP A 474 -13.14 5.04 15.38
C ASP A 474 -12.20 5.23 16.58
N ALA A 475 -11.76 4.14 17.22
CA ALA A 475 -10.79 4.22 18.31
C ALA A 475 -9.42 4.79 17.87
N VAL A 476 -8.97 4.49 16.64
CA VAL A 476 -7.76 5.12 16.07
C VAL A 476 -7.97 6.61 15.88
N ALA A 477 -9.11 7.01 15.29
CA ALA A 477 -9.43 8.42 15.03
C ALA A 477 -9.54 9.24 16.31
N ASP A 478 -10.24 8.70 17.31
CA ASP A 478 -10.46 9.37 18.59
C ASP A 478 -9.19 9.40 19.44
N THR A 479 -8.32 8.39 19.33
CA THR A 479 -6.96 8.45 19.89
C THR A 479 -6.15 9.60 19.30
N VAL A 480 -6.20 9.80 17.98
CA VAL A 480 -5.52 10.94 17.34
C VAL A 480 -6.09 12.27 17.85
N LEU A 481 -7.41 12.37 18.02
CA LEU A 481 -8.06 13.54 18.59
C LEU A 481 -7.60 13.78 20.04
N ASP A 482 -7.56 12.74 20.88
CA ASP A 482 -7.08 12.81 22.26
C ASP A 482 -5.65 13.37 22.33
N LEU A 483 -4.76 12.94 21.44
CA LEU A 483 -3.37 13.44 21.37
C LEU A 483 -3.25 14.91 20.95
N ILE A 484 -4.20 15.41 20.16
CA ILE A 484 -4.25 16.81 19.72
C ILE A 484 -4.70 17.71 20.87
N VAL A 485 -5.70 17.26 21.63
CA VAL A 485 -6.33 18.05 22.70
C VAL A 485 -5.69 17.82 24.06
N SER A 486 -4.78 16.84 24.17
CA SER A 486 -4.08 16.49 25.39
C SER A 486 -3.17 17.64 25.86
N PRO A 487 -3.28 18.05 27.13
CA PRO A 487 -2.36 19.02 27.73
C PRO A 487 -1.03 18.39 28.15
N ASN A 488 -0.90 17.05 28.09
CA ASN A 488 0.30 16.33 28.51
C ASN A 488 1.41 16.45 27.46
N ASP A 489 2.65 16.30 27.93
CA ASP A 489 3.80 16.16 27.04
C ASP A 489 3.63 14.91 26.17
N PRO A 490 3.79 15.05 24.84
CA PRO A 490 3.59 13.95 23.92
C PRO A 490 4.74 12.94 24.03
N SER A 491 4.42 11.64 24.01
CA SER A 491 5.46 10.64 23.78
C SER A 491 5.91 10.65 22.32
N LEU A 492 7.18 10.31 22.11
CA LEU A 492 7.76 10.21 20.78
C LEU A 492 7.15 9.05 19.98
N VAL A 493 6.92 7.90 20.61
CA VAL A 493 6.38 6.70 19.98
C VAL A 493 5.21 6.18 20.79
N LEU A 494 4.14 5.78 20.10
CA LEU A 494 2.95 5.13 20.67
C LEU A 494 2.56 3.96 19.78
N ASN A 495 2.28 2.81 20.39
CA ASN A 495 1.80 1.64 19.66
C ASN A 495 0.27 1.64 19.67
N VAL A 496 -0.33 2.04 18.54
CA VAL A 496 -1.78 2.15 18.37
C VAL A 496 -2.35 0.79 17.96
N VAL A 497 -2.34 -0.13 18.91
CA VAL A 497 -2.97 -1.46 18.86
C VAL A 497 -4.04 -1.56 19.95
N HIS A 498 -4.91 -2.59 19.88
CA HIS A 498 -5.93 -2.77 20.91
C HIS A 498 -5.28 -3.08 22.28
N PRO A 499 -5.49 -2.27 23.34
CA PRO A 499 -4.77 -2.45 24.62
C PRO A 499 -5.22 -3.67 25.43
N ARG A 500 -6.36 -4.25 25.04
CA ARG A 500 -7.01 -5.40 25.67
C ARG A 500 -7.37 -6.42 24.58
N PRO A 501 -6.39 -7.14 24.03
CA PRO A 501 -6.61 -8.00 22.87
C PRO A 501 -7.64 -9.09 23.16
N SER A 502 -8.30 -9.58 22.12
CA SER A 502 -9.38 -10.58 22.23
C SER A 502 -8.91 -11.93 21.70
N PRO A 503 -9.32 -13.08 22.27
CA PRO A 503 -8.96 -14.38 21.73
C PRO A 503 -9.42 -14.52 20.27
N TRP A 504 -8.54 -15.01 19.38
CA TRP A 504 -8.86 -15.19 17.96
C TRP A 504 -10.18 -15.96 17.78
N ASN A 505 -10.29 -17.11 18.44
CA ASN A 505 -11.43 -18.01 18.30
C ASN A 505 -12.75 -17.37 18.74
N ASP A 506 -12.75 -16.44 19.69
CA ASP A 506 -13.96 -15.76 20.13
C ASP A 506 -14.46 -14.78 19.06
N VAL A 507 -13.53 -14.06 18.41
CA VAL A 507 -13.85 -13.18 17.28
C VAL A 507 -14.40 -13.99 16.09
N ILE A 508 -13.78 -15.13 15.77
CA ILE A 508 -14.22 -16.02 14.69
C ILE A 508 -15.59 -16.64 14.98
N LYS A 509 -15.85 -17.08 16.21
CA LYS A 509 -17.17 -17.59 16.62
C LYS A 509 -18.25 -16.52 16.45
N ALA A 510 -17.99 -15.30 16.91
CA ALA A 510 -18.93 -14.18 16.76
C ALA A 510 -19.21 -13.86 15.28
N ILE A 511 -18.20 -13.93 14.40
CA ILE A 511 -18.40 -13.81 12.95
C ILE A 511 -19.27 -14.96 12.44
N ASN A 512 -18.98 -16.21 12.81
CA ASN A 512 -19.71 -17.40 12.37
C ASN A 512 -21.20 -17.35 12.76
N GLU A 513 -21.50 -16.87 13.96
CA GLU A 513 -22.86 -16.66 14.46
C GLU A 513 -23.64 -15.66 13.59
N GLU A 514 -23.01 -14.53 13.24
CA GLU A 514 -23.65 -13.53 12.38
C GLU A 514 -23.75 -13.98 10.91
N LEU A 515 -22.85 -14.84 10.43
CA LEU A 515 -22.95 -15.46 9.11
C LEU A 515 -24.18 -16.36 8.99
N ARG A 516 -24.69 -16.90 10.10
CA ARG A 516 -25.87 -17.81 10.19
C ARG A 516 -25.75 -19.11 9.39
N GLN A 517 -24.53 -19.50 9.00
CA GLN A 517 -24.27 -20.75 8.27
C GLN A 517 -23.74 -21.89 9.14
N ARG A 518 -23.37 -21.61 10.41
CA ARG A 518 -22.83 -22.60 11.37
C ARG A 518 -21.68 -23.42 10.77
N LEU A 519 -20.69 -22.73 10.21
CA LEU A 519 -19.51 -23.39 9.65
C LEU A 519 -18.73 -24.10 10.76
N PRO A 520 -18.22 -25.33 10.55
CA PRO A 520 -17.30 -25.95 11.49
C PRO A 520 -16.02 -25.13 11.59
N LEU A 521 -15.54 -24.99 12.82
CA LEU A 521 -14.22 -24.46 13.11
C LEU A 521 -13.21 -25.61 12.99
N VAL A 522 -12.10 -25.38 12.29
CA VAL A 522 -11.07 -26.39 12.00
C VAL A 522 -9.68 -25.86 12.30
N PRO A 523 -8.68 -26.70 12.62
CA PRO A 523 -7.30 -26.25 12.75
C PRO A 523 -6.81 -25.49 11.51
N TYR A 524 -6.05 -24.40 11.71
CA TYR A 524 -5.55 -23.55 10.62
C TYR A 524 -4.87 -24.36 9.49
N ALA A 525 -4.04 -25.33 9.84
CA ALA A 525 -3.37 -26.21 8.88
C ALA A 525 -4.35 -26.97 7.97
N GLN A 526 -5.50 -27.40 8.52
CA GLN A 526 -6.54 -28.07 7.74
C GLN A 526 -7.24 -27.10 6.78
N TRP A 527 -7.45 -25.85 7.19
CA TRP A 527 -8.00 -24.80 6.33
C TRP A 527 -7.05 -24.45 5.17
N ILE A 528 -5.74 -24.33 5.44
CA ILE A 528 -4.72 -24.15 4.41
C ILE A 528 -4.70 -25.33 3.44
N GLY A 529 -4.68 -26.57 3.93
CA GLY A 529 -4.67 -27.74 3.06
C GLY A 529 -5.87 -27.78 2.09
N LYS A 530 -7.04 -27.31 2.52
CA LYS A 530 -8.21 -27.14 1.64
C LYS A 530 -7.98 -26.08 0.56
N LEU A 531 -7.37 -24.94 0.89
CA LEU A 531 -6.99 -23.93 -0.10
C LEU A 531 -5.97 -24.47 -1.10
N GLU A 532 -4.99 -25.24 -0.64
CA GLU A 532 -3.92 -25.80 -1.49
C GLU A 532 -4.48 -26.77 -2.53
N VAL A 533 -5.39 -27.66 -2.12
CA VAL A 533 -6.09 -28.57 -3.04
C VAL A 533 -6.86 -27.79 -4.10
N LEU A 534 -7.51 -26.69 -3.71
CA LEU A 534 -8.28 -25.84 -4.63
C LEU A 534 -7.39 -24.94 -5.51
N SER A 535 -6.13 -24.72 -5.12
CA SER A 535 -5.18 -23.90 -5.88
C SER A 535 -4.52 -24.63 -7.05
N ALA A 536 -4.66 -25.96 -7.12
CA ALA A 536 -3.99 -26.78 -8.13
C ALA A 536 -4.52 -26.56 -9.56
N ASP A 537 -5.83 -26.32 -9.72
CA ASP A 537 -6.46 -25.96 -11.00
C ASP A 537 -7.70 -25.08 -10.76
N PRO A 538 -7.52 -23.79 -10.43
CA PRO A 538 -8.62 -22.92 -10.06
C PRO A 538 -9.32 -22.39 -11.31
N ASP A 539 -10.61 -22.68 -11.47
CA ASP A 539 -11.42 -22.03 -12.48
C ASP A 539 -11.69 -20.55 -12.12
N PRO A 540 -12.05 -19.68 -13.09
CA PRO A 540 -12.27 -18.26 -12.83
C PRO A 540 -13.38 -17.96 -11.80
N GLN A 541 -14.38 -18.82 -11.68
CA GLN A 541 -15.49 -18.66 -10.75
C GLN A 541 -15.06 -19.03 -9.32
N GLN A 542 -14.18 -20.02 -9.17
CA GLN A 542 -13.52 -20.35 -7.92
C GLN A 542 -12.63 -19.20 -7.43
N LEU A 543 -11.89 -18.50 -8.29
CA LEU A 543 -11.08 -17.33 -7.89
C LEU A 543 -11.92 -16.12 -7.43
N GLU A 544 -13.18 -16.03 -7.85
CA GLU A 544 -14.11 -15.01 -7.40
C GLU A 544 -14.75 -15.37 -6.05
N ASN A 545 -15.12 -16.63 -5.88
CA ASN A 545 -15.75 -17.16 -4.66
C ASN A 545 -14.74 -17.40 -3.53
N ILE A 546 -13.49 -17.72 -3.88
CA ILE A 546 -12.40 -18.07 -2.97
C ILE A 546 -11.24 -17.11 -3.19
N PRO A 547 -11.40 -15.81 -2.88
CA PRO A 547 -10.34 -14.81 -3.10
C PRO A 547 -9.05 -15.11 -2.31
N ALA A 548 -9.11 -15.93 -1.25
CA ALA A 548 -7.93 -16.32 -0.47
C ALA A 548 -6.88 -17.09 -1.29
N LEU A 549 -7.27 -17.72 -2.41
CA LEU A 549 -6.32 -18.37 -3.33
C LEU A 549 -5.28 -17.38 -3.86
N LYS A 550 -5.65 -16.10 -4.00
CA LYS A 550 -4.75 -15.02 -4.45
C LYS A 550 -3.74 -14.60 -3.36
N LEU A 551 -3.98 -14.99 -2.12
CA LEU A 551 -3.18 -14.67 -0.94
C LEU A 551 -2.64 -15.94 -0.27
N LEU A 552 -2.56 -17.06 -1.00
CA LEU A 552 -2.18 -18.36 -0.42
C LEU A 552 -0.83 -18.31 0.30
N GLU A 553 0.18 -17.67 -0.29
CA GLU A 553 1.51 -17.51 0.35
C GLU A 553 1.45 -16.68 1.65
N PHE A 554 0.63 -15.63 1.67
CA PHE A 554 0.41 -14.85 2.89
C PHE A 554 -0.20 -15.71 4.00
N PHE A 555 -1.22 -16.52 3.66
CA PHE A 555 -1.86 -17.43 4.61
C PHE A 555 -0.93 -18.58 5.04
N ARG A 556 -0.06 -19.08 4.15
CA ARG A 556 1.02 -20.03 4.53
C ARG A 556 1.96 -19.42 5.56
N GLY A 557 2.35 -18.16 5.38
CA GLY A 557 3.20 -17.42 6.32
C GLY A 557 2.62 -17.39 7.74
N ILE A 558 1.31 -17.09 7.87
CA ILE A 558 0.61 -17.13 9.17
C ILE A 558 0.69 -18.53 9.81
N GLY A 559 0.47 -19.58 9.02
CA GLY A 559 0.48 -20.96 9.52
C GLY A 559 1.86 -21.45 9.95
N ALA A 560 2.90 -21.06 9.21
CA ALA A 560 4.29 -21.37 9.55
C ALA A 560 4.70 -20.70 10.88
N SER A 561 4.36 -19.42 11.06
CA SER A 561 4.61 -18.70 12.31
C SER A 561 3.86 -19.31 13.49
N ASP A 562 2.58 -19.66 13.33
CA ASP A 562 1.78 -20.31 14.39
C ASP A 562 2.38 -21.67 14.82
N SER A 563 2.95 -22.42 13.89
CA SER A 563 3.56 -23.73 14.18
C SER A 563 4.92 -23.63 14.87
N SER A 564 5.62 -22.50 14.72
CA SER A 564 7.00 -22.29 15.19
C SER A 564 7.11 -21.87 16.66
N ILE A 565 5.99 -21.47 17.28
CA ILE A 565 5.97 -20.89 18.63
C ILE A 565 5.48 -21.92 19.64
N SER A 566 6.35 -22.27 20.58
CA SER A 566 6.04 -23.23 21.65
C SER A 566 5.18 -22.65 22.78
N ASP A 567 5.25 -21.33 23.02
CA ASP A 567 4.43 -20.61 24.01
C ASP A 567 3.59 -19.53 23.32
N LYS A 568 2.31 -19.82 23.14
CA LYS A 568 1.36 -18.92 22.46
C LYS A 568 0.64 -17.96 23.41
N THR A 569 1.05 -17.88 24.67
CA THR A 569 0.40 -17.01 25.66
C THR A 569 0.76 -15.54 25.52
N ASN A 570 1.88 -15.22 24.86
CA ASN A 570 2.44 -13.87 24.76
C ASN A 570 2.64 -13.37 23.30
N VAL A 571 1.90 -13.93 22.34
CA VAL A 571 1.94 -13.55 20.92
C VAL A 571 0.54 -13.35 20.35
N GLU A 572 0.44 -12.61 19.25
CA GLU A 572 -0.78 -12.60 18.47
C GLU A 572 -0.97 -13.92 17.72
N ALA A 573 -2.22 -14.21 17.37
CA ALA A 573 -2.56 -15.31 16.47
C ALA A 573 -1.80 -15.17 15.14
N GLY A 574 -1.14 -16.24 14.71
CA GLY A 574 -0.19 -16.19 13.59
C GLY A 574 1.23 -15.78 13.97
N GLY A 575 1.55 -15.73 15.26
CA GLY A 575 2.91 -15.66 15.77
C GLY A 575 3.60 -14.30 15.73
N MET A 576 2.82 -13.23 15.56
CA MET A 576 3.34 -11.86 15.58
C MET A 576 3.58 -11.38 17.03
N PRO A 577 4.57 -10.50 17.27
CA PRO A 577 4.81 -9.97 18.60
C PRO A 577 3.64 -9.11 19.08
N LEU A 578 3.37 -9.14 20.38
CA LEU A 578 2.51 -8.16 21.04
C LEU A 578 3.22 -6.80 21.13
N TYR A 579 2.45 -5.74 21.37
CA TYR A 579 2.96 -4.38 21.51
C TYR A 579 2.54 -3.79 22.86
N GLU A 580 3.44 -3.09 23.52
CA GLU A 580 3.13 -2.34 24.73
C GLU A 580 2.21 -1.17 24.41
N THR A 581 1.27 -0.84 25.31
CA THR A 581 0.29 0.25 25.12
C THR A 581 0.16 1.12 26.37
N ARG A 582 1.19 1.15 27.21
CA ARG A 582 1.17 1.85 28.50
C ARG A 582 1.15 3.37 28.31
N GLU A 583 2.04 3.90 27.48
CA GLU A 583 2.11 5.32 27.13
C GLU A 583 0.90 5.75 26.30
N LEU A 584 0.42 4.88 25.41
CA LEU A 584 -0.83 5.11 24.69
C LEU A 584 -2.00 5.32 25.67
N GLN A 585 -2.19 4.40 26.62
CA GLN A 585 -3.27 4.51 27.61
C GLN A 585 -3.09 5.69 28.57
N ARG A 586 -1.85 6.11 28.82
CA ARG A 586 -1.55 7.32 29.60
C ARG A 586 -2.01 8.59 28.86
N GLN A 587 -1.87 8.64 27.55
CA GLN A 587 -2.12 9.85 26.75
C GLN A 587 -3.48 9.91 26.05
N SER A 588 -4.13 8.77 25.84
CA SER A 588 -5.42 8.64 25.16
C SER A 588 -6.47 8.08 26.13
N GLU A 589 -7.52 8.84 26.39
CA GLU A 589 -8.67 8.37 27.17
C GLU A 589 -9.42 7.28 26.41
N THR A 590 -9.52 7.44 25.09
CA THR A 590 -10.08 6.44 24.18
C THR A 590 -9.40 5.09 24.36
N ALA A 591 -8.06 5.04 24.28
CA ALA A 591 -7.32 3.78 24.47
C ALA A 591 -7.49 3.21 25.89
N ARG A 592 -7.49 4.07 26.91
CA ARG A 592 -7.63 3.66 28.32
C ARG A 592 -9.00 3.06 28.64
N THR A 593 -10.04 3.47 27.92
CA THR A 593 -11.43 3.04 28.17
C THR A 593 -11.96 2.05 27.12
N LEU A 594 -11.21 1.81 26.04
CA LEU A 594 -11.61 0.91 24.97
C LEU A 594 -11.85 -0.52 25.48
N SER A 595 -13.11 -0.96 25.43
CA SER A 595 -13.47 -2.32 25.80
C SER A 595 -12.97 -3.33 24.76
N PRO A 596 -12.65 -4.59 25.15
CA PRO A 596 -12.33 -5.67 24.21
C PRO A 596 -13.33 -5.78 23.06
N LEU A 597 -12.87 -6.32 21.93
CA LEU A 597 -13.74 -6.65 20.81
C LEU A 597 -14.79 -7.65 21.29
N ASN A 598 -16.04 -7.41 20.92
CA ASN A 598 -17.18 -8.21 21.30
C ASN A 598 -18.04 -8.51 20.06
N GLU A 599 -19.12 -9.27 20.26
CA GLU A 599 -20.02 -9.70 19.19
C GLU A 599 -20.63 -8.54 18.38
N ASP A 600 -20.79 -7.35 18.98
CA ASP A 600 -21.33 -6.19 18.25
C ASP A 600 -20.42 -5.76 17.11
N TYR A 601 -19.10 -5.83 17.28
CA TYR A 601 -18.15 -5.51 16.22
C TYR A 601 -18.27 -6.50 15.07
N SER A 602 -18.22 -7.81 15.36
CA SER A 602 -18.40 -8.86 14.37
C SER A 602 -19.72 -8.72 13.62
N ARG A 603 -20.81 -8.38 14.34
CA ARG A 603 -22.12 -8.09 13.75
C ARG A 603 -22.05 -6.95 12.72
N MET A 604 -21.41 -5.85 13.11
CA MET A 604 -21.30 -4.67 12.27
C MET A 604 -20.40 -4.90 11.05
N TRP A 605 -19.29 -5.64 11.19
CA TRP A 605 -18.42 -6.00 10.08
C TRP A 605 -19.16 -6.85 9.03
N VAL A 606 -19.85 -7.90 9.46
CA VAL A 606 -20.62 -8.77 8.54
C VAL A 606 -21.75 -7.99 7.86
N LYS A 607 -22.44 -7.11 8.59
CA LYS A 607 -23.45 -6.20 8.02
C LYS A 607 -22.84 -5.31 6.93
N TYR A 608 -21.68 -4.72 7.18
CA TYR A 608 -20.98 -3.90 6.20
C TYR A 608 -20.57 -4.73 4.97
N TRP A 609 -19.97 -5.90 5.15
CA TRP A 609 -19.55 -6.77 4.04
C TRP A 609 -20.72 -7.23 3.18
N ARG A 610 -21.88 -7.56 3.78
CA ARG A 610 -23.13 -7.82 3.04
C ARG A 610 -23.57 -6.59 2.25
N SER A 611 -23.53 -5.40 2.83
CA SER A 611 -23.89 -4.15 2.14
C SER A 611 -23.00 -3.83 0.93
N LYS A 612 -21.76 -4.35 0.91
CA LYS A 612 -20.81 -4.25 -0.20
C LYS A 612 -20.89 -5.39 -1.20
N GLY A 613 -21.81 -6.34 -1.00
CA GLY A 613 -21.96 -7.52 -1.87
C GLY A 613 -20.78 -8.50 -1.77
N LEU A 614 -19.95 -8.41 -0.73
CA LEU A 614 -18.87 -9.38 -0.52
C LEU A 614 -19.45 -10.73 -0.06
N LEU A 615 -20.46 -10.67 0.81
CA LEU A 615 -21.16 -11.82 1.38
C LEU A 615 -22.61 -11.82 0.87
N LEU A 616 -23.14 -13.02 0.61
CA LEU A 616 -24.52 -13.25 0.19
C LEU A 616 -25.52 -13.05 1.34
#